data_AF-A0A7S3K6A4-F1
#
_entry.id   AF-A0A7S3K6A4-F1
#
_cell.length_a   1.000
_cell.length_b   1.000
_cell.length_c   1.000
_cell.angle_alpha   90.00
_cell.angle_beta   90.00
_cell.angle_gamma   90.00
#
_symmetry.space_group_name_H-M   'P 1'
#
loop_
_entity.id
_entity.type
_entity.pdbx_description
1 polymer ?
#
loop_
_entity_poly.entity_id
_entity_poly.type
_entity_poly.pdbx_seq_one_letter_code
_entity_poly.pdbx_strand_id
1 'polypeptide(L)'
;MSSNLKERLIDLCLLIPLQIYFVLMNVTVERFYCQTPFDNVTDKRFLVQETIAFCKANNPLFLERPRWMQVATCISAYGYAPFYCIIMFAALTNKWHKFRIVILFFIGAKFNALAFYHIMEFTSTTPPQNLLPYFAVEGPYLVSMILVVIRIIQSSKIGGGSSKATIKKKKTK
;
A
#
# COMPACT_ATOMS: atom_id res chain seq x y z
N MET A 1 -3.18 -28.40 -11.64
CA MET A 1 -4.40 -27.57 -11.75
C MET A 1 -4.76 -26.79 -10.47
N SER A 2 -4.13 -27.05 -9.30
CA SER A 2 -4.50 -26.47 -7.99
C SER A 2 -3.81 -25.13 -7.63
N SER A 3 -2.62 -24.83 -8.15
CA SER A 3 -1.87 -23.62 -7.81
C SER A 3 -2.58 -22.34 -8.25
N ASN A 4 -3.17 -22.33 -9.45
CA ASN A 4 -3.80 -21.14 -10.02
C ASN A 4 -5.05 -20.70 -9.23
N LEU A 5 -5.81 -21.64 -8.65
CA LEU A 5 -6.99 -21.32 -7.84
C LEU A 5 -6.61 -20.71 -6.48
N LYS A 6 -5.63 -21.30 -5.77
CA LYS A 6 -5.12 -20.75 -4.51
C LYS A 6 -4.55 -19.35 -4.71
N GLU A 7 -3.81 -19.16 -5.80
CA GLU A 7 -3.28 -17.86 -6.17
C GLU A 7 -4.41 -16.85 -6.44
N ARG A 8 -5.41 -17.21 -7.23
CA ARG A 8 -6.57 -16.33 -7.47
C ARG A 8 -7.35 -16.01 -6.18
N LEU A 9 -7.49 -16.96 -5.26
CA LEU A 9 -8.15 -16.74 -3.98
C LEU A 9 -7.40 -15.73 -3.11
N ILE A 10 -6.06 -15.81 -3.03
CA ILE A 10 -5.26 -14.82 -2.29
C ILE A 10 -5.43 -13.42 -2.91
N ASP A 11 -5.48 -13.33 -4.25
CA ASP A 11 -5.66 -12.03 -4.91
C ASP A 11 -7.04 -11.43 -4.60
N LEU A 12 -8.09 -12.24 -4.71
CA LEU A 12 -9.48 -11.81 -4.53
C LEU A 12 -9.86 -11.56 -3.07
N CYS A 13 -9.41 -12.41 -2.15
CA CYS A 13 -9.82 -12.35 -0.75
C CYS A 13 -8.91 -11.47 0.11
N LEU A 14 -7.68 -11.19 -0.34
CA LEU A 14 -6.71 -10.45 0.48
C LEU A 14 -6.15 -9.24 -0.27
N LEU A 15 -5.52 -9.45 -1.42
CA LEU A 15 -4.77 -8.37 -2.06
C LEU A 15 -5.68 -7.24 -2.59
N ILE A 16 -6.78 -7.58 -3.25
CA ILE A 16 -7.76 -6.63 -3.78
C ILE A 16 -8.46 -5.87 -2.65
N PRO A 17 -9.02 -6.53 -1.60
CA PRO A 17 -9.58 -5.84 -0.44
C PRO A 17 -8.58 -4.90 0.24
N LEU A 18 -7.30 -5.29 0.35
CA LEU A 18 -6.26 -4.39 0.87
C LEU A 18 -6.09 -3.15 -0.02
N GLN A 19 -6.05 -3.30 -1.35
CA GLN A 19 -5.97 -2.13 -2.23
C GLN A 19 -7.19 -1.22 -2.11
N ILE A 20 -8.39 -1.80 -2.02
CA ILE A 20 -9.64 -1.04 -1.82
C ILE A 20 -9.57 -0.27 -0.50
N TYR A 21 -9.12 -0.92 0.58
CA TYR A 21 -8.92 -0.28 1.87
C TYR A 21 -7.92 0.88 1.77
N PHE A 22 -6.77 0.72 1.11
CA PHE A 22 -5.81 1.81 0.95
C PHE A 22 -6.38 2.97 0.15
N VAL A 23 -7.07 2.71 -0.96
CA VAL A 23 -7.73 3.75 -1.75
C VAL A 23 -8.79 4.47 -0.91
N LEU A 24 -9.58 3.74 -0.13
CA LEU A 24 -10.57 4.31 0.78
C LEU A 24 -9.90 5.25 1.79
N MET A 25 -8.84 4.81 2.47
CA MET A 25 -8.09 5.63 3.43
C MET A 25 -7.47 6.87 2.76
N ASN A 26 -6.94 6.72 1.54
CA ASN A 26 -6.34 7.82 0.79
C ASN A 26 -7.38 8.89 0.43
N VAL A 27 -8.56 8.48 -0.03
CA VAL A 27 -9.62 9.39 -0.49
C VAL A 27 -10.36 10.05 0.67
N THR A 28 -10.49 9.36 1.79
CA THR A 28 -11.24 9.82 2.96
C THR A 28 -10.30 10.50 3.93
N VAL A 29 -9.56 9.75 4.74
CA VAL A 29 -8.75 10.27 5.83
C VAL A 29 -7.56 11.10 5.33
N GLU A 30 -6.68 10.53 4.50
CA GLU A 30 -5.41 11.17 4.14
C GLU A 30 -5.62 12.45 3.32
N ARG A 31 -6.58 12.44 2.38
CA ARG A 31 -6.94 13.62 1.60
C ARG A 31 -7.45 14.76 2.47
N PHE A 32 -8.31 14.48 3.46
CA PHE A 32 -8.80 15.51 4.37
C PHE A 32 -7.71 16.03 5.30
N TYR A 33 -6.87 15.14 5.79
CA TYR A 33 -5.72 15.47 6.63
C TYR A 33 -4.76 16.46 5.95
N CYS A 34 -4.60 16.34 4.62
CA CYS A 34 -3.80 17.27 3.83
C CYS A 34 -4.30 18.69 3.82
N GLN A 35 -5.61 18.86 3.72
CA GLN A 35 -6.25 20.15 3.48
C GLN A 35 -6.29 20.95 4.77
N THR A 36 -6.79 20.34 5.84
CA THR A 36 -7.07 21.03 7.10
C THR A 36 -6.73 20.13 8.29
N PRO A 37 -6.33 20.68 9.44
CA PRO A 37 -6.33 19.94 10.69
C PRO A 37 -7.71 19.32 10.96
N PHE A 38 -7.72 18.18 11.65
CA PHE A 38 -8.95 17.54 12.08
C PHE A 38 -9.54 18.27 13.29
N ASP A 39 -10.85 18.48 13.28
CA ASP A 39 -11.58 19.04 14.40
C ASP A 39 -12.48 17.97 15.03
N ASN A 40 -12.22 17.69 16.30
CA ASN A 40 -12.92 16.67 17.08
C ASN A 40 -14.40 17.01 17.34
N VAL A 41 -14.82 18.26 17.16
CA VAL A 41 -16.18 18.72 17.48
C VAL A 41 -17.04 18.82 16.22
N THR A 42 -16.49 19.32 15.12
CA THR A 42 -17.28 19.70 13.93
C THR A 42 -17.12 18.77 12.74
N ASP A 43 -16.07 17.94 12.70
CA ASP A 43 -15.72 17.20 11.50
C ASP A 43 -16.58 15.95 11.30
N LYS A 44 -17.61 16.03 10.46
CA LYS A 44 -18.52 14.90 10.17
C LYS A 44 -18.12 14.09 8.95
N ARG A 45 -16.90 14.26 8.44
CA ARG A 45 -16.42 13.56 7.24
C ARG A 45 -16.22 12.08 7.54
N PHE A 46 -16.52 11.24 6.55
CA PHE A 46 -16.49 9.78 6.68
C PHE A 46 -15.11 9.29 7.15
N LEU A 47 -15.09 8.43 8.19
CA LEU A 47 -13.91 7.85 8.86
C LEU A 47 -13.01 8.82 9.64
N VAL A 48 -13.27 10.14 9.60
CA VAL A 48 -12.40 11.11 10.28
C VAL A 48 -12.59 11.06 11.80
N GLN A 49 -13.83 10.93 12.28
CA GLN A 49 -14.11 10.85 13.73
C GLN A 49 -13.52 9.57 14.36
N GLU A 50 -13.63 8.45 13.66
CA GLU A 50 -13.04 7.18 14.07
C GLU A 50 -11.51 7.28 14.09
N THR A 51 -10.92 7.93 13.08
CA THR A 51 -9.47 8.19 13.03
C THR A 51 -9.03 9.07 14.19
N ILE A 52 -9.74 10.16 14.47
CA ILE A 52 -9.48 11.04 15.60
C ILE A 52 -9.48 10.25 16.92
N ALA A 53 -10.52 9.45 17.14
CA ALA A 53 -10.67 8.66 18.36
C ALA A 53 -9.52 7.66 18.51
N PHE A 54 -9.16 6.98 17.41
CA PHE A 54 -8.02 6.05 17.39
C PHE A 54 -6.70 6.76 17.67
N CYS A 55 -6.43 7.89 17.01
CA CYS A 55 -5.19 8.65 17.16
C CYS A 55 -5.04 9.21 18.58
N LYS A 56 -6.10 9.72 19.19
CA LYS A 56 -6.05 10.16 20.61
C LYS A 56 -5.58 9.06 21.55
N ALA A 57 -6.00 7.81 21.30
CA ALA A 57 -5.65 6.68 22.15
C ALA A 57 -4.28 6.07 21.83
N ASN A 58 -3.86 6.06 20.55
CA ASN A 58 -2.75 5.23 20.09
C ASN A 58 -1.65 5.98 19.32
N ASN A 59 -1.98 7.12 18.71
CA ASN A 59 -1.05 7.91 17.90
C ASN A 59 -1.38 9.41 17.97
N PRO A 60 -1.01 10.09 19.07
CA PRO A 60 -1.29 11.51 19.24
C PRO A 60 -0.49 12.39 18.28
N LEU A 61 0.70 11.94 17.84
CA LEU A 61 1.55 12.70 16.90
C LEU A 61 0.83 12.96 15.57
N PHE A 62 -0.02 12.02 15.15
CA PHE A 62 -0.87 12.21 13.98
C PHE A 62 -1.83 13.41 14.13
N LEU A 63 -2.31 13.71 15.33
CA LEU A 63 -3.17 14.88 15.57
C LEU A 63 -2.39 16.19 15.74
N GLU A 64 -1.15 16.12 16.22
CA GLU A 64 -0.23 17.27 16.27
C GLU A 64 0.13 17.77 14.87
N ARG A 65 0.05 16.89 13.86
CA ARG A 65 0.21 17.21 12.43
C ARG A 65 1.51 17.97 12.12
N PRO A 66 2.68 17.42 12.48
CA PRO A 66 3.94 18.04 12.12
C PRO A 66 4.07 18.11 10.59
N ARG A 67 4.77 19.14 10.10
CA ARG A 67 4.81 19.46 8.66
C ARG A 67 5.30 18.30 7.78
N TRP A 68 6.29 17.53 8.25
CA TRP A 68 6.81 16.37 7.52
C TRP A 68 5.74 15.28 7.35
N MET A 69 4.93 15.05 8.38
CA MET A 69 3.86 14.05 8.35
C MET A 69 2.74 14.51 7.42
N GLN A 70 2.33 15.78 7.53
CA GLN A 70 1.37 16.36 6.60
C GLN A 70 1.80 16.17 5.14
N VAL A 71 3.04 16.53 4.80
CA VAL A 71 3.56 16.39 3.43
C VAL A 71 3.60 14.93 2.99
N ALA A 72 4.08 14.02 3.85
CA ALA A 72 4.12 12.58 3.55
C ALA A 72 2.72 12.01 3.29
N THR A 73 1.74 12.37 4.12
CA THR A 73 0.34 11.97 3.93
C THR A 73 -0.25 12.53 2.64
N CYS A 74 0.17 13.72 2.18
CA CYS A 74 -0.29 14.27 0.90
C CYS A 74 0.34 13.61 -0.31
N ILE A 75 1.61 13.25 -0.22
CA ILE A 75 2.24 12.42 -1.24
C ILE A 75 1.53 11.06 -1.31
N SER A 76 1.14 10.50 -0.17
CA SER A 76 0.34 9.27 -0.14
C SER A 76 -1.03 9.48 -0.82
N ALA A 77 -1.85 10.40 -0.30
CA ALA A 77 -3.20 10.67 -0.78
C ALA A 77 -3.30 10.93 -2.29
N TYR A 78 -2.39 11.72 -2.85
CA TYR A 78 -2.45 12.15 -4.25
C TYR A 78 -1.46 11.41 -5.16
N GLY A 79 -0.30 11.03 -4.63
CA GLY A 79 0.74 10.36 -5.40
C GLY A 79 0.61 8.84 -5.41
N TYR A 80 0.30 8.21 -4.27
CA TYR A 80 0.28 6.75 -4.13
C TYR A 80 -1.07 6.10 -4.45
N ALA A 81 -2.18 6.83 -4.24
CA ALA A 81 -3.53 6.39 -4.62
C ALA A 81 -3.65 5.72 -6.02
N PRO A 82 -3.15 6.31 -7.12
CA PRO A 82 -3.26 5.69 -8.44
C PRO A 82 -2.49 4.36 -8.55
N PHE A 83 -1.41 4.17 -7.80
CA PHE A 83 -0.65 2.93 -7.84
C PHE A 83 -1.38 1.76 -7.16
N TYR A 84 -2.14 2.01 -6.10
CA TYR A 84 -3.03 1.01 -5.51
C TYR A 84 -4.07 0.53 -6.54
N CYS A 85 -4.63 1.44 -7.33
CA CYS A 85 -5.54 1.10 -8.44
C CYS A 85 -4.84 0.26 -9.53
N ILE A 86 -3.59 0.59 -9.88
CA ILE A 86 -2.79 -0.19 -10.84
C ILE A 86 -2.54 -1.61 -10.33
N ILE A 87 -2.17 -1.76 -9.05
CA ILE A 87 -1.97 -3.08 -8.43
C ILE A 87 -3.27 -3.88 -8.44
N MET A 88 -4.39 -3.26 -8.06
CA MET A 88 -5.71 -3.89 -8.09
C MET A 88 -6.07 -4.34 -9.51
N PHE A 89 -5.85 -3.49 -10.52
CA PHE A 89 -6.11 -3.84 -11.92
C PHE A 89 -5.21 -4.97 -12.42
N ALA A 90 -3.93 -4.97 -12.03
CA ALA A 90 -3.00 -6.04 -12.35
C ALA A 90 -3.43 -7.38 -11.73
N ALA A 91 -3.96 -7.38 -10.50
CA ALA A 91 -4.50 -8.56 -9.83
C ALA A 91 -5.77 -9.10 -10.52
N LEU A 92 -6.72 -8.22 -10.86
CA LEU A 92 -7.95 -8.60 -11.57
C LEU A 92 -7.64 -9.22 -12.93
N THR A 93 -6.80 -8.55 -13.72
CA THR A 93 -6.49 -8.97 -15.09
C THR A 93 -5.37 -9.99 -15.21
N ASN A 94 -4.69 -10.31 -14.11
CA ASN A 94 -3.49 -11.15 -14.06
C ASN A 94 -2.35 -10.65 -14.97
N LYS A 95 -2.28 -9.35 -15.25
CA LYS A 95 -1.30 -8.71 -16.14
C LYS A 95 -0.08 -8.16 -15.40
N TRP A 96 0.39 -8.88 -14.37
CA TRP A 96 1.51 -8.48 -13.51
C TRP A 96 2.78 -8.10 -14.27
N HIS A 97 3.11 -8.84 -15.34
CA HIS A 97 4.32 -8.60 -16.12
C HIS A 97 4.32 -7.21 -16.79
N LYS A 98 3.16 -6.75 -17.28
CA LYS A 98 3.03 -5.45 -17.98
C LYS A 98 3.29 -4.27 -17.05
N PHE A 99 2.88 -4.39 -15.80
CA PHE A 99 2.97 -3.31 -14.81
C PHE A 99 4.17 -3.47 -13.87
N ARG A 100 5.01 -4.48 -14.07
CA ARG A 100 6.10 -4.84 -13.16
C ARG A 100 6.99 -3.67 -12.76
N ILE A 101 7.49 -2.91 -13.74
CA ILE A 101 8.42 -1.80 -13.48
C ILE A 101 7.74 -0.71 -12.63
N VAL A 102 6.53 -0.33 -13.01
CA VAL A 102 5.73 0.70 -12.33
C VAL A 102 5.40 0.28 -10.90
N ILE A 103 4.99 -0.98 -10.71
CA ILE A 103 4.65 -1.52 -9.39
C ILE A 103 5.90 -1.64 -8.50
N LEU A 104 7.04 -2.11 -9.02
CA LEU A 104 8.27 -2.20 -8.23
C LEU A 104 8.79 -0.82 -7.82
N PHE A 105 8.72 0.17 -8.71
CA PHE A 105 9.05 1.56 -8.37
C PHE A 105 8.17 2.07 -7.22
N PHE A 106 6.86 1.83 -7.32
CA PHE A 106 5.93 2.18 -6.26
C PHE A 106 6.24 1.49 -4.92
N ILE A 107 6.52 0.19 -4.92
CA ILE A 107 6.88 -0.54 -3.70
C ILE A 107 8.15 0.06 -3.08
N GLY A 108 9.16 0.39 -3.88
CA GLY A 108 10.37 1.04 -3.39
C GLY A 108 10.10 2.39 -2.75
N ALA A 109 9.31 3.24 -3.43
CA ALA A 109 8.90 4.54 -2.91
C ALA A 109 8.07 4.43 -1.61
N LYS A 110 7.10 3.52 -1.56
CA LYS A 110 6.27 3.30 -0.36
C LYS A 110 7.07 2.72 0.79
N PHE A 111 8.01 1.80 0.52
CA PHE A 111 8.90 1.26 1.54
C PHE A 111 9.80 2.35 2.14
N ASN A 112 10.36 3.22 1.30
CA ASN A 112 11.14 4.37 1.76
C ASN A 112 10.30 5.32 2.61
N ALA A 113 9.07 5.64 2.18
CA ALA A 113 8.15 6.47 2.95
C ALA A 113 7.79 5.85 4.31
N LEU A 114 7.56 4.54 4.34
CA LEU A 114 7.25 3.79 5.56
C LEU A 114 8.44 3.80 6.53
N ALA A 115 9.65 3.53 6.03
CA ALA A 115 10.87 3.56 6.84
C ALA A 115 11.12 4.97 7.41
N PHE A 116 10.98 6.01 6.58
CA PHE A 116 11.07 7.39 7.03
C PHE A 116 10.04 7.72 8.11
N TYR A 117 8.77 7.33 7.90
CA TYR A 117 7.70 7.52 8.88
C TYR A 117 8.04 6.87 10.22
N HIS A 118 8.50 5.61 10.21
CA HIS A 118 8.87 4.91 11.44
C HIS A 118 10.02 5.61 12.16
N ILE A 119 11.09 5.97 11.44
CA ILE A 119 12.23 6.68 12.04
C ILE A 119 11.75 7.97 12.70
N MET A 120 10.97 8.78 12.00
CA MET A 120 10.45 10.05 12.52
C MET A 120 9.52 9.85 13.71
N GLU A 121 8.63 8.85 13.69
CA GLU A 121 7.71 8.58 14.79
C GLU A 121 8.47 8.16 16.06
N PHE A 122 9.41 7.20 15.94
CA PHE A 122 10.16 6.66 17.07
C PHE A 122 11.22 7.62 17.63
N THR A 123 11.64 8.61 16.83
CA THR A 123 12.57 9.68 17.26
C THR A 123 11.85 10.97 17.65
N SER A 124 10.51 10.99 17.59
CA SER A 124 9.72 12.16 17.94
C SER A 124 9.64 12.37 19.46
N THR A 125 9.11 13.52 19.85
CA THR A 125 8.82 13.86 21.25
C THR A 125 7.69 13.02 21.85
N THR A 126 6.84 12.41 21.00
CA THR A 126 5.69 11.60 21.41
C THR A 126 5.70 10.25 20.68
N PRO A 127 6.63 9.34 21.02
CA PRO A 127 6.69 8.03 20.40
C PRO A 127 5.43 7.19 20.70
N PRO A 128 5.11 6.19 19.86
CA PRO A 128 3.93 5.37 20.03
C PRO A 128 3.98 4.60 21.35
N GLN A 129 2.97 4.80 22.20
CA GLN A 129 2.89 4.18 23.52
C GLN A 129 2.59 2.67 23.44
N ASN A 130 1.78 2.28 22.45
CA ASN A 130 1.38 0.89 22.21
C ASN A 130 1.79 0.46 20.81
N LEU A 131 2.70 -0.51 20.71
CA LEU A 131 3.22 -0.99 19.42
C LEU A 131 2.18 -1.78 18.61
N LEU A 132 1.30 -2.52 19.28
CA LEU A 132 0.28 -3.34 18.61
C LEU A 132 -0.68 -2.50 17.74
N PRO A 133 -1.38 -1.47 18.26
CA PRO A 133 -2.25 -0.64 17.43
C PRO A 133 -1.47 0.17 16.39
N TYR A 134 -0.24 0.60 16.71
CA TYR A 134 0.65 1.26 15.75
C TYR A 134 0.92 0.36 14.52
N PHE A 135 1.39 -0.87 14.73
CA PHE A 135 1.63 -1.81 13.64
C PHE A 135 0.35 -2.39 13.03
N ALA A 136 -0.81 -2.29 13.69
CA ALA A 136 -2.08 -2.72 13.10
C ALA A 136 -2.52 -1.81 11.94
N VAL A 137 -2.17 -0.51 11.98
CA VAL A 137 -2.46 0.44 10.91
C VAL A 137 -1.43 0.33 9.77
N GLU A 138 -0.15 0.14 10.11
CA GLU A 138 0.94 0.08 9.13
C GLU A 138 1.16 -1.32 8.52
N GLY A 139 0.87 -2.36 9.30
CA GLY A 139 1.05 -3.77 8.93
C GLY A 139 0.36 -4.19 7.64
N PRO A 140 -0.90 -3.77 7.37
CA PRO A 140 -1.55 -4.02 6.10
C PRO A 140 -0.73 -3.59 4.88
N TYR A 141 -0.02 -2.45 4.95
CA TYR A 141 0.85 -1.99 3.86
C TYR A 141 2.03 -2.94 3.63
N LEU A 142 2.70 -3.39 4.70
CA LEU A 142 3.79 -4.37 4.63
C LEU A 142 3.33 -5.70 4.03
N VAL A 143 2.20 -6.22 4.52
CA VAL A 143 1.60 -7.46 4.01
C VAL A 143 1.29 -7.33 2.52
N SER A 144 0.65 -6.23 2.11
CA SER A 144 0.36 -5.97 0.70
C SER A 144 1.64 -5.93 -0.15
N MET A 145 2.69 -5.22 0.29
CA MET A 145 3.94 -5.13 -0.46
C MET A 145 4.58 -6.51 -0.65
N ILE A 146 4.62 -7.34 0.40
CA ILE A 146 5.15 -8.71 0.32
C ILE A 146 4.37 -9.54 -0.69
N LEU A 147 3.04 -9.52 -0.62
CA LEU A 147 2.17 -10.25 -1.55
C LEU A 147 2.40 -9.82 -3.00
N VAL A 148 2.48 -8.51 -3.26
CA VAL A 148 2.73 -7.98 -4.61
C VAL A 148 4.10 -8.41 -5.14
N VAL A 149 5.15 -8.37 -4.32
CA VAL A 149 6.49 -8.84 -4.72
C VAL A 149 6.45 -10.32 -5.08
N ILE A 150 5.81 -11.15 -4.26
CA ILE A 150 5.62 -12.59 -4.54
C ILE A 150 4.93 -12.78 -5.90
N ARG A 151 3.88 -12.00 -6.21
CA ARG A 151 3.18 -12.06 -7.51
C ARG A 151 4.06 -11.70 -8.68
N ILE A 152 4.87 -10.67 -8.54
CA ILE A 152 5.79 -10.25 -9.59
C ILE A 152 6.84 -11.34 -9.85
N ILE A 153 7.37 -11.97 -8.79
CA ILE A 153 8.34 -13.07 -8.91
C ILE A 153 7.69 -14.28 -9.59
N GLN A 154 6.48 -14.67 -9.16
CA GLN A 154 5.73 -15.78 -9.75
C GLN A 154 5.43 -15.56 -11.23
N SER A 155 4.94 -14.37 -11.60
CA SER A 155 4.64 -14.03 -13.00
C SER A 155 5.89 -14.02 -13.90
N SER A 156 7.05 -13.65 -13.34
CA SER A 156 8.33 -13.63 -14.08
C SER A 156 8.83 -15.05 -14.40
N LYS A 157 8.58 -16.03 -13.52
CA LYS A 157 8.91 -17.45 -13.78
C LYS A 157 8.11 -18.03 -14.95
N ILE A 158 6.87 -17.56 -15.14
CA ILE A 158 5.99 -18.02 -16.24
C ILE A 158 6.41 -17.41 -17.58
N GLY A 159 6.82 -16.13 -17.60
CA GLY A 159 7.27 -15.45 -18.83
C GLY A 159 8.66 -15.90 -19.34
N GLY A 160 9.58 -16.27 -18.43
CA GLY A 160 10.95 -16.69 -18.79
C GLY A 160 11.05 -18.05 -19.50
N GLY A 161 10.03 -18.91 -19.36
CA GLY A 161 10.00 -20.23 -20.01
C GLY A 161 9.69 -20.18 -21.51
N SER A 162 8.89 -19.20 -21.96
CA SER A 162 8.43 -19.11 -23.34
C SER A 162 9.52 -18.65 -24.31
N SER A 163 10.42 -17.77 -23.86
CA SER A 163 11.49 -17.22 -24.73
C SER A 163 12.58 -18.26 -25.09
N LYS A 164 12.80 -19.28 -24.25
CA LYS A 164 13.78 -20.35 -24.54
C LYS A 164 13.26 -21.36 -25.57
N ALA A 165 11.94 -21.55 -25.69
CA ALA A 165 11.35 -22.49 -26.64
C ALA A 165 11.38 -21.95 -28.09
N THR A 166 11.16 -20.64 -28.27
CA THR A 166 11.14 -20.02 -29.60
C THR A 166 12.54 -19.90 -30.22
N ILE A 167 13.59 -19.70 -29.41
CA ILE A 167 14.98 -19.64 -29.89
C ILE A 167 15.47 -21.02 -30.36
N LYS A 168 15.00 -22.11 -29.74
CA LYS A 168 15.40 -23.48 -30.13
C LYS A 168 14.78 -23.93 -31.47
N LYS A 169 13.59 -23.44 -31.83
CA LYS A 169 12.95 -23.74 -33.13
C LYS A 169 13.52 -22.97 -34.32
N LYS A 170 14.27 -21.88 -34.09
CA LYS A 170 14.83 -21.06 -35.17
C LYS A 170 16.27 -21.45 -35.58
N LYS A 171 16.89 -22.41 -34.88
CA LYS A 171 18.23 -22.95 -35.18
C LYS A 171 18.22 -24.31 -35.91
N THR A 172 17.05 -24.76 -36.36
CA THR A 172 16.85 -26.07 -37.04
C THR A 172 16.23 -25.94 -38.43
N LYS A 173 16.38 -24.79 -39.08
CA LYS A 173 16.12 -24.64 -40.51
C LYS A 173 17.34 -24.05 -41.19
#